data_AF-A0A7C7RBF8-F1
#
_entry.id   AF-A0A7C7RBF8-F1
#
_cell.length_a   1.000
_cell.length_b   1.000
_cell.length_c   1.000
_cell.angle_alpha   90.00
_cell.angle_beta   90.00
_cell.angle_gamma   90.00
#
_symmetry.space_group_name_H-M   'P 1'
#
loop_
_entity.id
_entity.type
_entity.pdbx_description
1 polymer ?
#
loop_
_entity_poly.entity_id
_entity_poly.type
_entity_poly.pdbx_seq_one_letter_code
_entity_poly.pdbx_strand_id
1 'polypeptide(L)'
;MSVLCSENLTVPWMDGKEIVMENVVSGRQYIDKETQITSEFECGNGEHIRRIGPDHFAVDARRDWGTGDPYNMMSWYFCVKVRNRSNRARALKFDVQAINHSGHNEAYVWAKRGDIWDRVPAEVLPTEDDWAFRAMVQVDAKETVYLSNSFWYPPSEMVKWLTDIAEKHSDLCTLGRIGQTAQGRPIPVLTISDSGASGDKKRILVTASPQGSEIGAWACRYVIELLLGDDPFAVEVKKGGWWM
;
A
#
# COMPACT_ATOMS: atom_id res chain seq x y z
N MET A 1 14.53 7.54 -35.22
CA MET A 1 13.82 8.83 -35.15
C MET A 1 14.22 9.49 -33.84
N SER A 2 14.90 10.63 -33.96
CA SER A 2 15.47 11.44 -32.88
C SER A 2 14.38 12.12 -32.05
N VAL A 3 14.55 12.16 -30.72
CA VAL A 3 13.74 13.00 -29.83
C VAL A 3 14.65 14.07 -29.22
N LEU A 4 14.45 15.31 -29.68
CA LEU A 4 14.71 16.59 -29.03
C LEU A 4 13.32 17.26 -29.00
N CYS A 5 12.81 17.91 -27.95
CA CYS A 5 13.39 18.97 -27.15
C CYS A 5 12.78 18.98 -25.73
N SER A 6 13.60 19.32 -24.74
CA SER A 6 13.20 19.84 -23.44
C SER A 6 12.93 21.34 -23.57
N GLU A 7 11.72 21.81 -23.23
CA GLU A 7 11.46 23.24 -23.03
C GLU A 7 11.56 23.56 -21.53
N ASN A 8 12.58 24.34 -21.16
CA ASN A 8 12.74 24.90 -19.83
C ASN A 8 11.76 26.08 -19.67
N LEU A 9 10.72 25.92 -18.86
CA LEU A 9 9.91 27.04 -18.40
C LEU A 9 10.61 27.71 -17.21
N THR A 10 11.34 28.79 -17.46
CA THR A 10 11.85 29.70 -16.42
C THR A 10 10.77 30.72 -16.05
N VAL A 11 10.38 30.75 -14.77
CA VAL A 11 9.58 31.83 -14.17
C VAL A 11 10.53 32.78 -13.44
N PRO A 12 10.52 34.10 -13.67
CA PRO A 12 11.41 35.02 -12.97
C PRO A 12 10.72 35.65 -11.74
N TRP A 13 11.36 35.58 -10.55
CA TRP A 13 11.84 36.76 -9.77
C TRP A 13 11.97 36.59 -8.24
N MET A 14 12.95 37.36 -7.71
CA MET A 14 13.15 37.94 -6.36
C MET A 14 13.33 37.03 -5.14
N ASP A 15 14.51 36.41 -5.03
CA ASP A 15 15.43 36.57 -3.89
C ASP A 15 16.57 35.56 -4.05
N GLY A 16 17.81 36.07 -4.19
CA GLY A 16 19.01 35.33 -4.59
C GLY A 16 19.48 34.21 -3.65
N LYS A 17 18.68 33.15 -3.50
CA LYS A 17 19.09 31.84 -3.03
C LYS A 17 18.69 30.81 -4.08
N GLU A 18 19.67 30.30 -4.81
CA GLU A 18 19.54 29.05 -5.56
C GLU A 18 19.14 27.95 -4.58
N ILE A 19 17.85 27.59 -4.57
CA ILE A 19 17.44 26.28 -4.10
C ILE A 19 17.61 25.38 -5.31
N VAL A 20 18.65 24.55 -5.27
CA VAL A 20 18.85 23.46 -6.22
C VAL A 20 17.64 22.53 -6.11
N MET A 21 16.65 22.73 -7.00
CA MET A 21 15.55 21.80 -7.20
C MET A 21 16.06 20.63 -8.04
N GLU A 22 16.81 19.73 -7.42
CA GLU A 22 17.25 18.50 -8.05
C GLU A 22 16.04 17.55 -8.26
N ASN A 23 15.66 17.38 -9.53
CA ASN A 23 14.89 16.27 -10.11
C ASN A 23 13.44 16.04 -9.62
N VAL A 24 12.53 16.94 -9.98
CA VAL A 24 11.08 16.73 -9.91
C VAL A 24 10.57 16.14 -11.24
N VAL A 25 10.88 14.88 -11.54
CA VAL A 25 10.37 14.21 -12.78
C VAL A 25 9.01 13.53 -12.55
N SER A 26 8.46 13.58 -11.32
CA SER A 26 7.08 13.15 -11.03
C SER A 26 6.45 13.75 -9.76
N GLY A 27 7.19 14.55 -8.98
CA GLY A 27 6.72 15.03 -7.67
C GLY A 27 6.51 13.92 -6.63
N ARG A 28 6.93 12.67 -6.89
CA ARG A 28 6.75 11.53 -5.98
C ARG A 28 7.79 11.43 -4.87
N GLN A 29 8.67 12.42 -4.76
CA GLN A 29 9.72 12.46 -3.78
C GLN A 29 9.99 13.89 -3.32
N TYR A 30 10.27 14.02 -2.03
CA TYR A 30 10.80 15.21 -1.39
C TYR A 30 12.02 14.83 -0.57
N ILE A 31 13.12 15.58 -0.71
CA ILE A 31 14.33 15.38 0.10
C ILE A 31 14.87 16.75 0.52
N ASP A 32 15.07 16.93 1.83
CA ASP A 32 15.92 17.99 2.37
C ASP A 32 16.99 17.41 3.32
N LYS A 33 17.71 18.28 4.04
CA LYS A 33 18.77 17.86 4.97
C LYS A 33 18.25 16.99 6.12
N GLU A 34 17.00 17.14 6.51
CA GLU A 34 16.44 16.53 7.71
C GLU A 34 15.34 15.50 7.43
N THR A 35 14.74 15.50 6.24
CA THR A 35 13.57 14.68 5.88
C THR A 35 13.73 14.12 4.47
N GLN A 36 13.32 12.87 4.29
CA GLN A 36 13.04 12.29 2.99
C GLN A 36 11.64 11.70 3.00
N ILE A 37 10.82 12.03 2.01
CA ILE A 37 9.48 11.48 1.80
C ILE A 37 9.43 10.96 0.37
N THR A 38 8.91 9.76 0.15
CA THR A 38 8.76 9.22 -1.21
C THR A 38 7.59 8.24 -1.31
N SER A 39 6.96 8.16 -2.47
CA SER A 39 6.04 7.09 -2.85
C SER A 39 6.64 6.09 -3.85
N GLU A 40 7.95 6.16 -4.10
CA GLU A 40 8.65 5.33 -5.09
C GLU A 40 9.04 3.97 -4.49
N PHE A 41 8.03 3.15 -4.21
CA PHE A 41 8.16 1.77 -3.78
C PHE A 41 6.90 0.99 -4.16
N GLU A 42 6.93 -0.34 -4.07
CA GLU A 42 5.75 -1.18 -4.28
C GLU A 42 4.65 -0.79 -3.29
N CYS A 43 3.40 -0.67 -3.77
CA CYS A 43 2.28 -0.12 -2.99
C CYS A 43 2.42 1.37 -2.57
N GLY A 44 3.43 2.10 -3.02
CA GLY A 44 3.51 3.54 -2.77
C GLY A 44 2.49 4.32 -3.60
N ASN A 45 1.73 5.20 -2.94
CA ASN A 45 0.80 6.12 -3.61
C ASN A 45 0.87 7.54 -3.03
N GLY A 46 1.40 8.47 -3.82
CA GLY A 46 1.50 9.89 -3.47
C GLY A 46 2.28 10.65 -4.54
N GLU A 47 1.83 11.85 -4.87
CA GLU A 47 2.44 12.76 -5.85
C GLU A 47 2.43 14.19 -5.33
N HIS A 48 3.11 15.09 -6.05
CA HIS A 48 3.31 16.49 -5.68
C HIS A 48 3.74 16.70 -4.21
N ILE A 49 4.60 15.81 -3.70
CA ILE A 49 5.10 15.81 -2.34
C ILE A 49 5.94 17.08 -2.11
N ARG A 50 5.50 17.94 -1.20
CA ARG A 50 6.09 19.26 -0.99
C ARG A 50 6.04 19.70 0.46
N ARG A 51 7.00 20.52 0.87
CA ARG A 51 6.98 21.18 2.18
C ARG A 51 6.16 22.46 2.11
N ILE A 52 5.21 22.62 3.03
CA ILE A 52 4.33 23.78 3.13
C ILE A 52 4.51 24.55 4.46
N GLY A 53 5.36 24.05 5.35
CA GLY A 53 5.75 24.73 6.59
C GLY A 53 6.88 24.00 7.34
N PRO A 54 7.29 24.49 8.52
CA PRO A 54 8.15 23.74 9.43
C PRO A 54 7.51 22.40 9.80
N ASP A 55 8.22 21.29 9.53
CA ASP A 55 7.73 19.93 9.78
C ASP A 55 6.35 19.62 9.17
N HIS A 56 5.95 20.36 8.13
CA HIS A 56 4.62 20.28 7.53
C HIS A 56 4.72 20.09 6.02
N PHE A 57 4.12 19.01 5.53
CA PHE A 57 4.16 18.56 4.15
C PHE A 57 2.74 18.43 3.60
N ALA A 58 2.61 18.65 2.29
CA ALA A 58 1.43 18.30 1.51
C ALA A 58 1.76 17.16 0.56
N VAL A 59 0.81 16.25 0.37
CA VAL A 59 0.88 15.14 -0.57
C VAL A 59 -0.48 14.97 -1.25
N ASP A 60 -0.47 14.78 -2.55
CA ASP A 60 -1.68 14.47 -3.31
C ASP A 60 -1.73 12.95 -3.51
N ALA A 61 -2.86 12.30 -3.25
CA ALA A 61 -2.99 10.87 -3.53
C ALA A 61 -3.22 10.67 -5.04
N ARG A 62 -2.37 9.88 -5.72
CA ARG A 62 -2.50 9.68 -7.17
C ARG A 62 -3.75 8.88 -7.47
N ARG A 63 -4.51 9.35 -8.45
CA ARG A 63 -5.66 8.64 -9.02
C ARG A 63 -5.25 7.30 -9.61
N ASP A 64 -6.19 6.36 -9.58
CA ASP A 64 -6.00 5.05 -10.21
C ASP A 64 -5.78 5.18 -11.73
N TRP A 65 -5.20 4.14 -12.31
CA TRP A 65 -4.94 4.09 -13.74
C TRP A 65 -6.05 3.31 -14.45
N GLY A 66 -6.68 3.95 -15.43
CA GLY A 66 -7.61 3.28 -16.34
C GLY A 66 -8.38 4.26 -17.21
N THR A 67 -9.22 3.73 -18.09
CA THR A 67 -10.14 4.50 -18.93
C THR A 67 -11.55 3.95 -18.79
N GLY A 68 -12.56 4.76 -19.17
CA GLY A 68 -13.96 4.32 -19.30
C GLY A 68 -14.81 4.45 -18.03
N ASP A 69 -14.38 3.87 -16.91
CA ASP A 69 -15.14 3.87 -15.66
C ASP A 69 -14.76 5.06 -14.75
N PRO A 70 -15.72 5.80 -14.15
CA PRO A 70 -15.42 6.87 -13.21
C PRO A 70 -14.57 6.45 -12.00
N TYR A 71 -14.64 5.19 -11.54
CA TYR A 71 -13.77 4.66 -10.49
C TYR A 71 -12.29 4.63 -10.90
N ASN A 72 -12.00 4.53 -12.21
CA ASN A 72 -10.62 4.54 -12.73
C ASN A 72 -9.99 5.95 -12.71
N MET A 73 -10.72 6.95 -12.25
CA MET A 73 -10.21 8.31 -12.02
C MET A 73 -10.27 8.71 -10.55
N MET A 74 -10.71 7.81 -9.67
CA MET A 74 -10.75 8.05 -8.25
C MET A 74 -9.40 7.72 -7.60
N SER A 75 -9.12 8.39 -6.49
CA SER A 75 -8.01 8.07 -5.61
C SER A 75 -8.56 7.75 -4.24
N TRP A 76 -8.36 6.52 -3.78
CA TRP A 76 -8.84 6.04 -2.48
C TRP A 76 -7.72 5.67 -1.53
N TYR A 77 -6.50 5.60 -2.04
CA TYR A 77 -5.37 5.01 -1.36
C TYR A 77 -4.22 5.99 -1.29
N PHE A 78 -3.62 6.12 -0.12
CA PHE A 78 -2.45 6.93 0.12
C PHE A 78 -1.40 6.06 0.81
N CYS A 79 -0.16 6.15 0.37
CA CYS A 79 0.96 5.48 1.02
C CYS A 79 2.30 6.14 0.67
N VAL A 80 2.98 6.67 1.68
CA VAL A 80 4.31 7.26 1.55
C VAL A 80 5.27 6.67 2.57
N LYS A 81 6.54 6.59 2.18
CA LYS A 81 7.66 6.28 3.05
C LYS A 81 8.27 7.59 3.54
N VAL A 82 8.42 7.72 4.85
CA VAL A 82 8.98 8.89 5.52
C VAL A 82 10.22 8.48 6.27
N ARG A 83 11.34 9.16 6.02
CA ARG A 83 12.60 8.97 6.74
C ARG A 83 13.01 10.27 7.42
N ASN A 84 13.15 10.23 8.73
CA ASN A 84 13.77 11.30 9.49
C ASN A 84 15.29 11.19 9.33
N ARG A 85 15.91 12.12 8.61
CA ARG A 85 17.37 12.17 8.40
C ARG A 85 18.10 12.92 9.53
N SER A 86 17.38 13.58 10.44
CA SER A 86 17.98 14.31 11.56
C SER A 86 18.46 13.37 12.69
N ASN A 87 19.14 13.93 13.68
CA ASN A 87 19.61 13.22 14.88
C ASN A 87 18.64 13.36 16.07
N ARG A 88 17.43 13.87 15.86
CA ARG A 88 16.41 14.07 16.90
C ARG A 88 15.06 13.53 16.44
N ALA A 89 14.21 13.14 17.38
CA ALA A 89 12.81 12.83 17.09
C ALA A 89 12.07 14.06 16.57
N ARG A 90 11.07 13.86 15.71
CA ARG A 90 10.29 14.93 15.08
C ARG A 90 8.81 14.55 14.96
N ALA A 91 7.96 15.55 15.16
CA ALA A 91 6.55 15.48 14.88
C ALA A 91 6.30 16.03 13.47
N LEU A 92 5.97 15.16 12.51
CA LEU A 92 5.74 15.56 11.13
C LEU A 92 4.24 15.60 10.84
N LYS A 93 3.80 16.67 10.18
CA LYS A 93 2.42 16.91 9.76
C LYS A 93 2.29 16.70 8.26
N PHE A 94 1.24 15.99 7.86
CA PHE A 94 0.94 15.68 6.47
C PHE A 94 -0.49 16.08 6.13
N ASP A 95 -0.65 17.01 5.19
CA ASP A 95 -1.95 17.30 4.57
C ASP A 95 -2.04 16.44 3.30
N VAL A 96 -2.98 15.51 3.29
CA VAL A 96 -3.22 14.60 2.18
C VAL A 96 -4.48 15.05 1.44
N GLN A 97 -4.35 15.22 0.12
CA GLN A 97 -5.39 15.77 -0.75
C GLN A 97 -5.72 14.81 -1.91
N ALA A 98 -6.69 15.23 -2.73
CA ALA A 98 -7.11 14.53 -3.95
C ALA A 98 -7.59 13.11 -3.70
N ILE A 99 -8.26 12.86 -2.57
CA ILE A 99 -8.91 11.57 -2.28
C ILE A 99 -10.39 11.72 -2.61
N ASN A 100 -10.88 10.87 -3.51
CA ASN A 100 -12.24 10.92 -4.02
C ASN A 100 -13.17 10.14 -3.10
N HIS A 101 -13.47 10.70 -1.93
CA HIS A 101 -14.41 10.11 -0.99
C HIS A 101 -15.43 11.16 -0.54
N SER A 102 -16.73 10.93 -0.69
CA SER A 102 -17.72 11.83 -0.08
C SER A 102 -18.20 11.28 1.27
N GLY A 103 -18.46 12.18 2.23
CA GLY A 103 -19.30 11.89 3.39
C GLY A 103 -18.66 11.23 4.61
N HIS A 104 -17.33 11.08 4.67
CA HIS A 104 -16.66 10.51 5.85
C HIS A 104 -16.14 11.61 6.79
N ASN A 105 -16.59 11.56 8.04
CA ASN A 105 -16.18 12.48 9.10
C ASN A 105 -14.85 12.07 9.76
N GLU A 106 -14.26 10.96 9.33
CA GLU A 106 -13.08 10.36 9.95
C GLU A 106 -12.08 9.91 8.90
N ALA A 107 -10.79 10.20 9.17
CA ALA A 107 -9.68 9.73 8.36
C ALA A 107 -8.96 8.56 9.06
N TYR A 108 -8.82 7.45 8.33
CA TYR A 108 -8.12 6.27 8.84
C TYR A 108 -6.69 6.25 8.34
N VAL A 109 -5.73 6.53 9.23
CA VAL A 109 -4.29 6.60 8.87
C VAL A 109 -3.47 5.77 9.85
N TRP A 110 -2.48 5.06 9.33
CA TRP A 110 -1.64 4.15 10.06
C TRP A 110 -0.17 4.41 9.76
N ALA A 111 0.68 4.19 10.77
CA ALA A 111 2.13 4.19 10.64
C ALA A 111 2.64 2.76 10.74
N LYS A 112 3.33 2.27 9.70
CA LYS A 112 4.03 0.99 9.71
C LYS A 112 5.49 1.17 10.14
N ARG A 113 5.91 0.43 11.18
CA ARG A 113 7.28 0.35 11.71
C ARG A 113 7.72 -1.11 11.79
N GLY A 114 8.53 -1.56 10.84
CA GLY A 114 8.76 -3.00 10.69
C GLY A 114 7.43 -3.69 10.42
N ASP A 115 7.02 -4.62 11.30
CA ASP A 115 5.76 -5.37 11.18
C ASP A 115 4.61 -4.80 12.03
N ILE A 116 4.87 -3.72 12.77
CA ILE A 116 3.88 -3.07 13.64
C ILE A 116 3.14 -1.97 12.88
N TRP A 117 1.83 -1.92 13.06
CA TRP A 117 0.96 -0.87 12.53
C TRP A 117 0.28 -0.13 13.68
N ASP A 118 0.58 1.16 13.80
CA ASP A 118 0.01 2.02 14.84
C ASP A 118 -0.98 3.01 14.23
N ARG A 119 -2.09 3.25 14.92
CA ARG A 119 -3.05 4.29 14.53
C ARG A 119 -2.39 5.65 14.64
N VAL A 120 -2.49 6.45 13.59
CA VAL A 120 -1.99 7.83 13.55
C VAL A 120 -3.15 8.79 13.78
N PRO A 121 -3.00 9.82 14.66
CA PRO A 121 -3.97 10.88 14.78
C PRO A 121 -4.19 11.56 13.42
N ALA A 122 -5.43 11.58 12.97
CA ALA A 122 -5.82 12.22 11.73
C ALA A 122 -7.18 12.91 11.84
N GLU A 123 -7.31 14.07 11.18
CA GLU A 123 -8.54 14.86 11.13
C GLU A 123 -8.91 15.14 9.67
N VAL A 124 -10.20 15.14 9.36
CA VAL A 124 -10.70 15.54 8.03
C VAL A 124 -10.62 17.06 7.93
N LEU A 125 -10.09 17.55 6.82
CA LEU A 125 -9.99 18.98 6.53
C LEU A 125 -11.28 19.45 5.83
N PRO A 126 -11.78 20.66 6.15
CA PRO A 126 -12.94 21.22 5.47
C PRO A 126 -12.54 21.63 4.04
N THR A 127 -13.13 20.96 3.05
CA THR A 127 -12.91 21.19 1.62
C THR A 127 -14.23 21.19 0.86
N GLU A 128 -14.31 21.91 -0.25
CA GLU A 128 -15.55 22.04 -1.04
C GLU A 128 -15.79 20.84 -1.98
N ASP A 129 -14.72 20.24 -2.53
CA ASP A 129 -14.82 19.24 -3.62
C ASP A 129 -14.21 17.87 -3.27
N ASP A 130 -12.92 17.81 -2.90
CA ASP A 130 -12.19 16.57 -2.64
C ASP A 130 -12.00 16.34 -1.14
N TRP A 131 -12.11 15.09 -0.69
CA TRP A 131 -11.82 14.76 0.71
C TRP A 131 -10.32 14.87 0.96
N ALA A 132 -9.98 15.62 2.01
CA ALA A 132 -8.63 15.84 2.45
C ALA A 132 -8.54 15.58 3.95
N PHE A 133 -7.36 15.16 4.41
CA PHE A 133 -7.12 14.96 5.83
C PHE A 133 -5.74 15.44 6.22
N ARG A 134 -5.58 15.69 7.52
CA ARG A 134 -4.29 15.97 8.13
C ARG A 134 -3.91 14.85 9.08
N ALA A 135 -2.73 14.28 8.91
CA ALA A 135 -2.16 13.28 9.80
C ALA A 135 -0.92 13.83 10.52
N MET A 136 -0.70 13.40 11.76
CA MET A 136 0.47 13.78 12.57
C MET A 136 1.22 12.55 13.05
N VAL A 137 2.46 12.37 12.60
CA VAL A 137 3.28 11.19 12.94
C VAL A 137 4.55 11.60 13.68
N GLN A 138 4.83 10.91 14.79
CA GLN A 138 6.12 10.99 15.46
C GLN A 138 7.10 10.06 14.77
N VAL A 139 8.28 10.58 14.43
CA VAL A 139 9.35 9.83 13.78
C VAL A 139 10.66 10.04 14.55
N ASP A 140 11.20 8.98 15.10
CA ASP A 140 12.42 8.98 15.88
C ASP A 140 13.63 9.37 15.02
N ALA A 141 14.74 9.72 15.69
CA ALA A 141 15.99 10.04 15.01
C ALA A 141 16.41 8.89 14.09
N LYS A 142 16.69 9.19 12.82
CA LYS A 142 17.08 8.20 11.79
C LYS A 142 16.01 7.16 11.43
N GLU A 143 14.83 7.22 12.02
CA GLU A 143 13.75 6.26 11.77
C GLU A 143 13.20 6.40 10.35
N THR A 144 12.71 5.27 9.84
CA THR A 144 11.88 5.19 8.64
C THR A 144 10.53 4.60 8.99
N VAL A 145 9.46 5.29 8.63
CA VAL A 145 8.08 4.86 8.82
C VAL A 145 7.34 4.89 7.49
N TYR A 146 6.29 4.08 7.34
CA TYR A 146 5.36 4.21 6.22
C TYR A 146 4.04 4.74 6.73
N LEU A 147 3.52 5.78 6.10
CA LEU A 147 2.22 6.36 6.43
C LEU A 147 1.23 5.92 5.36
N SER A 148 0.13 5.28 5.74
CA SER A 148 -0.88 4.82 4.78
C SER A 148 -2.28 4.85 5.37
N ASN A 149 -3.30 4.98 4.51
CA ASN A 149 -4.69 4.84 4.91
C ASN A 149 -5.22 3.39 4.82
N SER A 150 -4.36 2.42 4.50
CA SER A 150 -4.71 0.99 4.52
C SER A 150 -3.52 0.10 4.91
N PHE A 151 -3.84 -1.13 5.31
CA PHE A 151 -2.88 -2.19 5.59
C PHE A 151 -2.43 -2.83 4.27
N TRP A 152 -1.48 -2.21 3.59
CA TRP A 152 -0.97 -2.73 2.31
C TRP A 152 -0.19 -4.04 2.49
N TYR A 153 -0.22 -4.89 1.47
CA TYR A 153 0.57 -6.11 1.37
C TYR A 153 1.23 -6.15 -0.01
N PRO A 154 2.57 -6.04 -0.12
CA PRO A 154 3.22 -5.99 -1.42
C PRO A 154 3.00 -7.30 -2.19
N PRO A 155 2.58 -7.25 -3.46
CA PRO A 155 2.47 -8.44 -4.29
C PRO A 155 3.75 -9.28 -4.31
N SER A 156 4.94 -8.66 -4.33
CA SER A 156 6.21 -9.39 -4.27
C SER A 156 6.40 -10.19 -2.97
N GLU A 157 6.05 -9.58 -1.83
CA GLU A 157 6.10 -10.21 -0.51
C GLU A 157 5.07 -11.36 -0.43
N MET A 158 3.85 -11.13 -0.92
CA MET A 158 2.80 -12.14 -0.98
C MET A 158 3.23 -13.36 -1.80
N VAL A 159 3.76 -13.15 -3.00
CA VAL A 159 4.21 -14.25 -3.86
C VAL A 159 5.36 -15.02 -3.22
N LYS A 160 6.31 -14.31 -2.60
CA LYS A 160 7.39 -14.95 -1.84
C LYS A 160 6.83 -15.81 -0.70
N TRP A 161 5.94 -15.25 0.11
CA TRP A 161 5.33 -15.95 1.23
C TRP A 161 4.54 -17.19 0.78
N LEU A 162 3.75 -17.10 -0.30
CA LEU A 162 3.04 -18.24 -0.86
C LEU A 162 3.99 -19.35 -1.36
N THR A 163 5.12 -18.97 -1.94
CA THR A 163 6.17 -19.91 -2.38
C THR A 163 6.78 -20.62 -1.18
N ASP A 164 7.22 -19.84 -0.17
CA ASP A 164 7.84 -20.37 1.05
C ASP A 164 6.86 -21.32 1.80
N ILE A 165 5.56 -20.99 1.84
CA ILE A 165 4.51 -21.84 2.43
C ILE A 165 4.30 -23.13 1.64
N ALA A 166 4.23 -23.06 0.32
CA ALA A 166 4.04 -24.23 -0.53
C ALA A 166 5.21 -25.22 -0.44
N GLU A 167 6.44 -24.71 -0.33
CA GLU A 167 7.63 -25.53 -0.11
C GLU A 167 7.62 -26.18 1.27
N LYS A 168 7.30 -25.40 2.31
CA LYS A 168 7.26 -25.87 3.71
C LYS A 168 6.20 -26.95 3.93
N HIS A 169 5.05 -26.84 3.27
CA HIS A 169 3.90 -27.73 3.42
C HIS A 169 3.63 -28.50 2.11
N SER A 170 4.68 -28.99 1.45
CA SER A 170 4.59 -29.64 0.13
C SER A 170 3.77 -30.92 0.10
N ASP A 171 3.44 -31.49 1.26
CA ASP A 171 2.51 -32.62 1.44
C ASP A 171 1.03 -32.19 1.33
N LEU A 172 0.73 -30.91 1.59
CA LEU A 172 -0.62 -30.35 1.59
C LEU A 172 -0.84 -29.27 0.53
N CYS A 173 0.21 -28.59 0.10
CA CYS A 173 0.14 -27.38 -0.72
C CYS A 173 0.66 -27.58 -2.13
N THR A 174 -0.12 -27.11 -3.09
CA THR A 174 0.33 -26.94 -4.49
C THR A 174 0.14 -25.49 -4.89
N LEU A 175 1.24 -24.81 -5.23
CA LEU A 175 1.22 -23.45 -5.77
C LEU A 175 1.17 -23.49 -7.30
N GLY A 176 0.14 -22.87 -7.87
CA GLY A 176 -0.05 -22.72 -9.31
C GLY A 176 -0.31 -21.28 -9.72
N ARG A 177 -0.74 -21.11 -10.97
CA ARG A 177 -1.18 -19.83 -11.53
C ARG A 177 -2.50 -20.02 -12.27
N ILE A 178 -3.47 -19.15 -12.04
CA ILE A 178 -4.76 -19.18 -12.76
C ILE A 178 -4.78 -18.26 -13.99
N GLY A 179 -3.76 -17.42 -14.13
CA GLY A 179 -3.66 -16.49 -15.24
C GLY A 179 -2.63 -15.40 -15.00
N GLN A 180 -2.82 -14.28 -15.68
CA GLN A 180 -2.00 -13.08 -15.55
C GLN A 180 -2.90 -11.84 -15.50
N THR A 181 -2.45 -10.82 -14.78
CA THR A 181 -3.05 -9.49 -14.78
C THR A 181 -2.89 -8.81 -16.14
N ALA A 182 -3.61 -7.71 -16.38
CA ALA A 182 -3.43 -6.89 -17.59
C ALA A 182 -1.99 -6.36 -17.77
N GLN A 183 -1.22 -6.24 -16.69
CA GLN A 183 0.19 -5.83 -16.72
C GLN A 183 1.16 -7.03 -16.78
N GLY A 184 0.66 -8.24 -17.07
CA GLY A 184 1.48 -9.45 -17.24
C GLY A 184 1.96 -10.11 -15.95
N ARG A 185 1.56 -9.61 -14.76
CA ARG A 185 1.92 -10.25 -13.48
C ARG A 185 1.14 -11.55 -13.28
N PRO A 186 1.74 -12.64 -12.81
CA PRO A 186 1.02 -13.89 -12.55
C PRO A 186 -0.02 -13.70 -11.44
N ILE A 187 -1.15 -14.40 -11.57
CA ILE A 187 -2.16 -14.50 -10.52
C ILE A 187 -1.97 -15.85 -9.82
N PRO A 188 -1.33 -15.89 -8.64
CA PRO A 188 -1.04 -17.14 -7.94
C PRO A 188 -2.32 -17.79 -7.42
N VAL A 189 -2.32 -19.12 -7.35
CA VAL A 189 -3.35 -19.90 -6.64
C VAL A 189 -2.67 -20.92 -5.76
N LEU A 190 -2.96 -20.89 -4.45
CA LEU A 190 -2.52 -21.92 -3.52
C LEU A 190 -3.67 -22.90 -3.31
N THR A 191 -3.44 -24.17 -3.63
CA THR A 191 -4.37 -25.25 -3.30
C THR A 191 -3.89 -25.92 -2.03
N ILE A 192 -4.79 -26.10 -1.05
CA ILE A 192 -4.53 -26.86 0.18
C ILE A 192 -5.43 -28.09 0.15
N SER A 193 -4.85 -29.29 0.13
CA SER A 193 -5.60 -30.54 0.16
C SER A 193 -4.76 -31.68 0.73
N ASP A 194 -5.35 -32.45 1.63
CA ASP A 194 -4.80 -33.74 2.05
C ASP A 194 -4.94 -34.78 0.93
N SER A 195 -3.82 -35.18 0.31
CA SER A 195 -3.80 -36.19 -0.75
C SER A 195 -4.14 -37.61 -0.28
N GLY A 196 -4.08 -37.87 1.04
CA GLY A 196 -4.43 -39.15 1.66
C GLY A 196 -5.92 -39.30 1.99
N ALA A 197 -6.71 -38.23 1.90
CA ALA A 197 -8.14 -38.29 2.18
C ALA A 197 -8.92 -38.89 0.99
N SER A 198 -9.70 -39.93 1.26
CA SER A 198 -10.51 -40.67 0.28
C SER A 198 -11.87 -40.00 0.01
N GLY A 199 -12.29 -39.95 -1.25
CA GLY A 199 -13.66 -39.57 -1.67
C GLY A 199 -13.77 -38.23 -2.41
N ASP A 200 -14.98 -37.91 -2.88
CA ASP A 200 -15.29 -36.64 -3.54
C ASP A 200 -15.24 -35.48 -2.54
N LYS A 201 -14.23 -34.61 -2.66
CA LYS A 201 -14.11 -33.41 -1.83
C LYS A 201 -14.87 -32.24 -2.43
N LYS A 202 -15.58 -31.50 -1.58
CA LYS A 202 -16.09 -30.17 -1.93
C LYS A 202 -14.90 -29.24 -2.18
N ARG A 203 -15.06 -28.34 -3.16
CA ARG A 203 -14.08 -27.30 -3.46
C ARG A 203 -14.55 -25.98 -2.87
N ILE A 204 -13.70 -25.35 -2.09
CA ILE A 204 -13.93 -24.02 -1.52
C ILE A 204 -12.97 -23.07 -2.21
N LEU A 205 -13.50 -22.00 -2.77
CA LEU A 205 -12.71 -20.91 -3.34
C LEU A 205 -12.75 -19.74 -2.37
N VAL A 206 -11.57 -19.28 -1.96
CA VAL A 206 -11.39 -18.07 -1.16
C VAL A 206 -10.57 -17.11 -1.99
N THR A 207 -11.06 -15.88 -2.18
CA THR A 207 -10.37 -14.83 -2.91
C THR A 207 -10.31 -13.56 -2.07
N ALA A 208 -9.23 -12.81 -2.21
CA ALA A 208 -9.16 -11.45 -1.69
C ALA A 208 -10.11 -10.53 -2.46
N SER A 209 -10.32 -9.32 -1.93
CA SER A 209 -11.04 -8.26 -2.64
C SER A 209 -10.38 -7.96 -4.00
N PRO A 210 -11.16 -7.66 -5.05
CA PRO A 210 -10.61 -7.16 -6.30
C PRO A 210 -10.00 -5.76 -6.18
N GLN A 211 -10.28 -5.02 -5.09
CA GLN A 211 -9.74 -3.69 -4.85
C GLN A 211 -8.38 -3.79 -4.14
N GLY A 212 -7.31 -3.33 -4.83
CA GLY A 212 -5.93 -3.57 -4.42
C GLY A 212 -5.49 -2.91 -3.11
N SER A 213 -6.25 -1.94 -2.60
CA SER A 213 -5.99 -1.27 -1.33
C SER A 213 -6.74 -1.89 -0.14
N GLU A 214 -7.59 -2.89 -0.34
CA GLU A 214 -8.39 -3.48 0.74
C GLU A 214 -7.69 -4.61 1.50
N ILE A 215 -8.20 -4.94 2.68
CA ILE A 215 -7.60 -5.91 3.62
C ILE A 215 -7.74 -7.37 3.20
N GLY A 216 -8.39 -7.67 2.07
CA GLY A 216 -8.74 -9.03 1.66
C GLY A 216 -7.54 -9.99 1.57
N ALA A 217 -6.37 -9.49 1.15
CA ALA A 217 -5.17 -10.32 1.06
C ALA A 217 -4.67 -10.80 2.44
N TRP A 218 -4.80 -9.97 3.48
CA TRP A 218 -4.49 -10.36 4.85
C TRP A 218 -5.47 -11.40 5.39
N ALA A 219 -6.76 -11.27 5.06
CA ALA A 219 -7.76 -12.28 5.43
C ALA A 219 -7.45 -13.64 4.78
N CYS A 220 -7.09 -13.66 3.48
CA CYS A 220 -6.67 -14.89 2.81
C CYS A 220 -5.41 -15.50 3.45
N ARG A 221 -4.43 -14.67 3.81
CA ARG A 221 -3.23 -15.12 4.52
C ARG A 221 -3.58 -15.83 5.83
N TYR A 222 -4.44 -15.23 6.65
CA TYR A 222 -4.88 -15.84 7.90
C TYR A 222 -5.65 -17.14 7.69
N VAL A 223 -6.53 -17.21 6.68
CA VAL A 223 -7.25 -18.45 6.33
C VAL A 223 -6.27 -19.57 5.95
N ILE A 224 -5.22 -19.26 5.18
CA ILE A 224 -4.18 -20.24 4.83
C ILE A 224 -3.45 -20.71 6.10
N GLU A 225 -3.03 -19.79 6.97
CA GLU A 225 -2.35 -20.13 8.23
C GLU A 225 -3.22 -21.01 9.14
N LEU A 226 -4.51 -20.68 9.27
CA LEU A 226 -5.48 -21.50 10.00
C LEU A 226 -5.59 -22.91 9.40
N LEU A 227 -5.80 -23.01 8.09
CA LEU A 227 -5.96 -24.30 7.41
C LEU A 227 -4.71 -25.18 7.49
N LEU A 228 -3.51 -24.58 7.56
CA LEU A 228 -2.25 -25.31 7.71
C LEU A 228 -1.92 -25.68 9.15
N GLY A 229 -2.63 -25.11 10.13
CA GLY A 229 -2.49 -25.44 11.54
C GLY A 229 -3.18 -26.75 11.96
N ASP A 230 -3.13 -26.97 13.27
CA ASP A 230 -3.71 -28.13 13.97
C ASP A 230 -5.09 -27.84 14.59
N ASP A 231 -5.70 -26.70 14.23
CA ASP A 231 -7.05 -26.37 14.70
C ASP A 231 -8.03 -27.49 14.30
N PRO A 232 -8.89 -27.99 15.22
CA PRO A 232 -9.84 -29.05 14.91
C PRO A 232 -10.68 -28.77 13.66
N PHE A 233 -11.09 -27.51 13.47
CA PHE A 233 -11.81 -27.06 12.27
C PHE A 233 -10.97 -27.27 11.01
N ALA A 234 -9.71 -26.85 11.03
CA ALA A 234 -8.80 -26.99 9.90
C ALA A 234 -8.54 -28.47 9.54
N VAL A 235 -8.35 -29.33 10.54
CA VAL A 235 -8.18 -30.77 10.34
C VAL A 235 -9.40 -31.40 9.68
N GLU A 236 -10.61 -31.02 10.13
CA GLU A 236 -11.86 -31.52 9.57
C GLU A 236 -12.04 -31.09 8.11
N VAL A 237 -11.84 -29.80 7.84
CA VAL A 237 -11.92 -29.20 6.49
C VAL A 237 -10.95 -29.89 5.53
N LYS A 238 -9.68 -30.11 5.93
CA LYS A 238 -8.66 -30.78 5.09
C LYS A 238 -9.04 -32.21 4.70
N LYS A 239 -9.67 -32.93 5.63
CA LYS A 239 -10.12 -34.32 5.46
C LYS A 239 -11.44 -34.44 4.70
N GLY A 240 -12.15 -33.32 4.47
CA GLY A 240 -13.44 -33.30 3.77
C GLY A 240 -14.64 -33.56 4.68
N GLY A 241 -14.48 -33.51 6.00
CA GLY A 241 -15.61 -33.54 6.93
C GLY A 241 -16.23 -32.15 7.01
N TRP A 242 -17.54 -32.07 6.77
CA TRP A 242 -18.37 -30.99 7.32
C TRP A 242 -19.69 -31.61 7.77
N TRP A 243 -20.03 -31.37 9.02
CA TRP A 243 -21.33 -31.60 9.63
C TRP A 243 -22.42 -30.76 8.92
N MET A 244 -23.57 -31.40 8.67
CA MET A 244 -24.85 -30.73 8.50
C MET A 244 -25.40 -30.30 9.86
#